data_AF-A0A3B9YF79-F1
#
_entry.id   AF-A0A3B9YF79-F1
#
_cell.length_a   1.000
_cell.length_b   1.000
_cell.length_c   1.000
_cell.angle_alpha   90.00
_cell.angle_beta   90.00
_cell.angle_gamma   90.00
#
_symmetry.space_group_name_H-M   'P 1'
#
loop_
_entity.id
_entity.type
_entity.pdbx_description
1 polymer ?
#
loop_
_entity_poly.entity_id
_entity_poly.type
_entity_poly.pdbx_seq_one_letter_code
_entity_poly.pdbx_strand_id
1 'polypeptide(L)'
;ARRIVLVDRPGSAQTVLVLGSLALVERDPGWFRLLVANQILGGSFAARLMSDLRERKGYTYGIYSRLSPYRSAGVFSIKTQVRTEVGAPALKDILGHLELIRKAPVSAEELKQAKNTLAGRFVRDLETQEGLADAVLHGILHDLPEGHLDTFVQNVQAVGGEDVRRAAREWLRSENLLVTAVGDGAKIAAELAAFSSDPVVRVDENGEDIAVPEAAPAPAPAPVEAKP
;
A
#
# COMPACT_ATOMS: atom_id res chain seq x y z
N ALA A 1 6.65 -15.39 7.70
CA ALA A 1 7.18 -14.03 7.59
C ALA A 1 6.39 -13.28 6.51
N ARG A 2 6.89 -12.17 5.97
CA ARG A 2 6.25 -11.47 4.83
C ARG A 2 6.25 -12.40 3.63
N ARG A 3 5.10 -12.69 3.03
CA ARG A 3 5.03 -13.57 1.85
C ARG A 3 5.22 -12.72 0.59
N ILE A 4 6.11 -13.13 -0.30
CA ILE A 4 6.32 -12.49 -1.60
C ILE A 4 5.94 -13.45 -2.72
N VAL A 5 5.08 -12.99 -3.61
CA VAL A 5 4.67 -13.66 -4.84
C VAL A 5 5.16 -12.81 -6.02
N LEU A 6 5.97 -13.40 -6.88
CA LEU A 6 6.45 -12.80 -8.12
C LEU A 6 5.72 -13.47 -9.28
N VAL A 7 4.88 -12.69 -9.96
CA VAL A 7 4.28 -13.05 -11.24
C VAL A 7 5.28 -12.68 -12.33
N ASP A 8 5.89 -13.70 -12.94
CA ASP A 8 6.94 -13.51 -13.94
C ASP A 8 6.34 -13.05 -15.26
N ARG A 9 6.75 -11.86 -15.69
CA ARG A 9 6.38 -11.26 -16.96
C ARG A 9 7.65 -10.84 -17.69
N PRO A 10 8.30 -11.75 -18.43
CA PRO A 10 9.56 -11.50 -19.10
C PRO A 10 9.52 -10.26 -19.99
N GLY A 11 10.60 -9.47 -19.99
CA GLY A 11 10.70 -8.27 -20.82
C GLY A 11 9.87 -7.07 -20.35
N SER A 12 9.16 -7.16 -19.22
CA SER A 12 8.39 -6.04 -18.70
C SER A 12 9.30 -4.86 -18.33
N ALA A 13 9.04 -3.69 -18.93
CA ALA A 13 9.72 -2.43 -18.61
C ALA A 13 9.34 -1.87 -17.23
N GLN A 14 8.25 -2.36 -16.65
CA GLN A 14 7.74 -1.90 -15.36
C GLN A 14 7.44 -3.08 -14.44
N THR A 15 7.55 -2.81 -13.14
CA THR A 15 7.11 -3.70 -12.08
C THR A 15 5.90 -3.09 -11.38
N VAL A 16 4.80 -3.85 -11.34
CA VAL A 16 3.62 -3.50 -10.53
C VAL A 16 3.80 -4.12 -9.15
N LEU A 17 3.69 -3.30 -8.12
CA LEU A 17 3.72 -3.76 -6.73
C LEU A 17 2.33 -3.59 -6.12
N VAL A 18 1.81 -4.68 -5.57
CA VAL A 18 0.60 -4.70 -4.76
C VAL A 18 0.96 -5.33 -3.42
N LEU A 19 0.83 -4.57 -2.35
CA LEU A 19 1.00 -5.06 -0.99
C LEU A 19 -0.36 -5.09 -0.33
N GLY A 20 -0.68 -6.15 0.42
CA GLY A 20 -1.96 -6.23 1.10
C GLY A 20 -1.93 -7.07 2.38
N SER A 21 -2.84 -6.74 3.29
CA SER A 21 -3.12 -7.50 4.51
C SER A 21 -4.58 -7.35 4.89
N LEU A 22 -5.05 -8.20 5.81
CA LEU A 22 -6.33 -8.00 6.46
C LEU A 22 -6.31 -6.71 7.30
N ALA A 23 -7.47 -6.08 7.39
CA ALA A 23 -7.70 -4.82 8.09
C ALA A 23 -9.08 -4.82 8.77
N LEU A 24 -9.39 -3.73 9.46
CA LEU A 24 -10.67 -3.51 10.10
C LEU A 24 -11.82 -3.43 9.10
N VAL A 25 -12.97 -3.96 9.54
CA VAL A 25 -14.28 -3.62 8.96
C VAL A 25 -14.70 -2.24 9.45
N GLU A 26 -15.58 -1.56 8.72
CA GLU A 26 -15.95 -0.18 9.02
C GLU A 26 -16.76 0.00 10.32
N ARG A 27 -17.54 -1.01 10.72
CA ARG A 27 -18.27 -1.00 12.01
C ARG A 27 -17.36 -1.12 13.25
N ASP A 28 -16.06 -1.37 13.07
CA ASP A 28 -15.14 -1.50 14.20
C ASP A 28 -14.85 -0.13 14.86
N PRO A 29 -14.81 -0.03 16.20
CA PRO A 29 -14.51 1.22 16.90
C PRO A 29 -13.15 1.85 16.55
N GLY A 30 -12.19 1.05 16.07
CA GLY A 30 -10.88 1.48 15.60
C GLY A 30 -10.86 2.04 14.18
N TRP A 31 -11.97 1.93 13.42
CA TRP A 31 -12.03 2.28 12.00
C TRP A 31 -11.50 3.67 11.69
N PHE A 32 -12.03 4.71 12.36
CA PHE A 32 -11.64 6.10 12.09
C PHE A 32 -10.15 6.36 12.38
N ARG A 33 -9.57 5.67 13.36
CA ARG A 33 -8.13 5.78 13.66
C ARG A 33 -7.29 5.22 12.52
N LEU A 34 -7.71 4.06 11.99
CA LEU A 34 -7.07 3.42 10.84
C LEU A 34 -7.29 4.22 9.54
N LEU A 35 -8.48 4.79 9.35
CA LEU A 35 -8.83 5.62 8.20
C LEU A 35 -7.93 6.86 8.12
N VAL A 36 -7.76 7.57 9.24
CA VAL A 36 -6.86 8.74 9.30
C VAL A 36 -5.40 8.31 9.13
N ALA A 37 -4.97 7.17 9.71
CA ALA A 37 -3.62 6.66 9.49
C ALA A 37 -3.34 6.33 8.02
N ASN A 38 -4.29 5.68 7.34
CA ASN A 38 -4.21 5.39 5.91
C ASN A 38 -4.17 6.67 5.08
N GLN A 39 -4.96 7.68 5.45
CA GLN A 39 -4.99 8.98 4.78
C GLN A 39 -3.61 9.66 4.78
N ILE A 40 -2.90 9.61 5.92
CA ILE A 40 -1.55 10.16 6.07
C ILE A 40 -0.52 9.33 5.30
N LEU A 41 -0.65 8.00 5.32
CA LEU A 41 0.29 7.09 4.67
C LEU A 41 0.27 7.22 3.14
N GLY A 42 -0.91 7.04 2.53
CA GLY A 42 -1.05 6.97 1.07
C GLY A 42 -2.44 7.28 0.52
N GLY A 43 -3.36 7.84 1.32
CA GLY A 43 -4.74 8.06 0.91
C GLY A 43 -5.00 9.32 0.08
N SER A 44 -4.01 10.16 -0.17
CA SER A 44 -4.13 11.35 -1.04
C SER A 44 -2.81 11.71 -1.72
N PHE A 45 -2.85 12.69 -2.61
CA PHE A 45 -1.66 13.28 -3.23
C PHE A 45 -0.71 13.93 -2.22
N ALA A 46 -1.21 14.41 -1.09
CA ALA A 46 -0.39 14.99 -0.02
C ALA A 46 0.18 13.95 0.96
N ALA A 47 -0.11 12.66 0.75
CA ALA A 47 0.31 11.60 1.65
C ALA A 47 1.82 11.30 1.54
N ARG A 48 2.38 10.68 2.60
CA ARG A 48 3.82 10.40 2.72
C ARG A 48 4.38 9.60 1.54
N LEU A 49 3.67 8.55 1.12
CA LEU A 49 4.10 7.70 -0.01
C LEU A 49 4.16 8.49 -1.32
N MET A 50 3.19 9.37 -1.57
CA MET A 50 3.16 10.22 -2.76
C MET A 50 4.30 11.24 -2.73
N SER A 51 4.49 11.94 -1.62
CA SER A 51 5.57 12.92 -1.49
C SER A 51 6.95 12.27 -1.68
N ASP A 52 7.17 11.08 -1.12
CA ASP A 52 8.46 10.41 -1.25
C ASP A 52 8.67 9.77 -2.64
N LEU A 53 7.85 8.79 -3.01
CA LEU A 53 8.12 7.95 -4.18
C LEU A 53 7.84 8.67 -5.51
N ARG A 54 6.85 9.57 -5.53
CA ARG A 54 6.50 10.32 -6.74
C ARG A 54 7.26 11.63 -6.81
N GLU A 55 7.12 12.50 -5.82
CA GLU A 55 7.63 13.88 -5.92
C GLU A 55 9.15 13.95 -5.72
N ARG A 56 9.67 13.31 -4.67
CA ARG A 56 11.10 13.37 -4.35
C ARG A 56 11.94 12.45 -5.22
N LYS A 57 11.48 11.22 -5.47
CA LYS A 57 12.28 10.17 -6.13
C LYS A 57 11.93 9.92 -7.60
N GLY A 58 10.74 10.30 -8.06
CA GLY A 58 10.32 10.07 -9.44
C GLY A 58 10.27 8.57 -9.83
N TYR A 59 10.02 7.68 -8.86
CA TYR A 59 9.94 6.24 -9.12
C TYR A 59 8.65 5.85 -9.81
N THR A 60 7.56 6.53 -9.46
CA THR A 60 6.21 6.22 -9.92
C THR A 60 5.47 7.48 -10.36
N TYR A 61 4.48 7.30 -11.23
CA TYR A 61 3.47 8.33 -11.48
C TYR A 61 2.51 8.49 -10.28
N GLY A 62 2.27 7.41 -9.53
CA GLY A 62 1.38 7.42 -8.37
C GLY A 62 1.49 6.17 -7.51
N ILE A 63 1.33 6.36 -6.20
CA ILE A 63 1.25 5.30 -5.21
C ILE A 63 0.16 5.64 -4.22
N TYR A 64 -0.72 4.67 -3.95
CA TYR A 64 -1.84 4.88 -3.05
C TYR A 64 -2.00 3.72 -2.10
N SER A 65 -2.43 4.04 -0.89
CA SER A 65 -2.92 3.08 0.08
C SER A 65 -4.44 3.19 0.23
N ARG A 66 -5.11 2.04 0.38
CA ARG A 66 -6.56 1.96 0.46
C ARG A 66 -6.98 1.02 1.58
N LEU A 67 -8.10 1.38 2.21
CA LEU A 67 -8.89 0.50 3.05
C LEU A 67 -10.14 0.11 2.27
N SER A 68 -10.35 -1.19 2.11
CA SER A 68 -11.54 -1.76 1.50
C SER A 68 -12.30 -2.52 2.59
N PRO A 69 -13.31 -1.89 3.23
CA PRO A 69 -14.05 -2.53 4.31
C PRO A 69 -15.10 -3.45 3.71
N TYR A 70 -14.80 -4.73 3.49
CA TYR A 70 -15.86 -5.69 3.17
C TYR A 70 -16.64 -6.06 4.44
N ARG A 71 -17.82 -6.66 4.27
CA ARG A 71 -18.72 -7.00 5.39
C ARG A 71 -18.06 -7.86 6.47
N SER A 72 -17.29 -8.87 6.07
CA SER A 72 -16.70 -9.86 7.01
C SER A 72 -15.25 -9.58 7.38
N ALA A 73 -14.49 -8.89 6.53
CA ALA A 73 -13.10 -8.54 6.77
C ALA A 73 -12.70 -7.32 5.95
N GLY A 74 -11.94 -6.39 6.54
CA GLY A 74 -11.32 -5.31 5.78
C GLY A 74 -10.06 -5.78 5.07
N VAL A 75 -9.69 -5.08 4.01
CA VAL A 75 -8.39 -5.22 3.34
C VAL A 75 -7.67 -3.89 3.35
N PHE A 76 -6.45 -3.88 3.85
CA PHE A 76 -5.51 -2.79 3.62
C PHE A 76 -4.65 -3.15 2.41
N SER A 77 -4.45 -2.20 1.50
CA SER A 77 -3.58 -2.41 0.35
C SER A 77 -2.76 -1.17 -0.01
N ILE A 78 -1.60 -1.38 -0.60
CA ILE A 78 -0.78 -0.36 -1.27
C ILE A 78 -0.56 -0.82 -2.71
N LYS A 79 -0.76 0.07 -3.68
CA LYS A 79 -0.51 -0.21 -5.09
C LYS A 79 0.34 0.87 -5.73
N THR A 80 1.34 0.46 -6.50
CA THR A 80 2.15 1.33 -7.34
C THR A 80 2.67 0.58 -8.58
N GLN A 81 3.12 1.35 -9.57
CA GLN A 81 3.80 0.85 -10.75
C GLN A 81 5.05 1.70 -10.96
N VAL A 82 6.18 1.02 -11.11
CA VAL A 82 7.50 1.64 -11.21
C VAL A 82 8.29 1.03 -12.36
N ARG A 83 9.37 1.68 -12.80
CA ARG A 83 10.31 1.05 -13.75
C ARG A 83 10.97 -0.16 -13.08
N THR A 84 11.26 -1.20 -13.86
CA THR A 84 11.74 -2.49 -13.32
C THR A 84 12.99 -2.34 -12.47
N GLU A 85 13.94 -1.50 -12.87
CA GLU A 85 15.19 -1.24 -12.15
C GLU A 85 15.02 -0.55 -10.78
N VAL A 86 13.83 0.00 -10.47
CA VAL A 86 13.53 0.59 -9.17
C VAL A 86 12.46 -0.19 -8.39
N GLY A 87 12.11 -1.42 -8.81
CA GLY A 87 11.14 -2.28 -8.14
C GLY A 87 11.48 -2.56 -6.67
N ALA A 88 12.66 -3.13 -6.40
CA ALA A 88 13.11 -3.41 -5.04
C ALA A 88 13.40 -2.12 -4.22
N PRO A 89 14.04 -1.07 -4.77
CA PRO A 89 14.13 0.22 -4.10
C PRO A 89 12.78 0.80 -3.65
N ALA A 90 11.77 0.77 -4.53
CA ALA A 90 10.42 1.23 -4.19
C ALA A 90 9.79 0.38 -3.08
N LEU A 91 9.93 -0.95 -3.14
CA LEU A 91 9.45 -1.83 -2.06
C LEU A 91 10.11 -1.51 -0.72
N LYS A 92 11.44 -1.30 -0.71
CA LYS A 92 12.18 -0.89 0.50
C LYS A 92 11.59 0.38 1.12
N ASP A 93 11.32 1.39 0.30
CA ASP A 93 10.79 2.66 0.76
C ASP A 93 9.36 2.53 1.29
N ILE A 94 8.50 1.77 0.61
CA ILE A 94 7.13 1.48 1.06
C ILE A 94 7.15 0.86 2.46
N LEU A 95 8.00 -0.16 2.66
CA LEU A 95 8.17 -0.81 3.96
C LEU A 95 8.75 0.16 5.00
N GLY A 96 9.68 1.02 4.60
CA GLY A 96 10.22 2.09 5.45
C GLY A 96 9.13 3.05 5.94
N HIS A 97 8.20 3.46 5.08
CA HIS A 97 7.07 4.33 5.47
C HIS A 97 6.07 3.64 6.40
N LEU A 98 5.80 2.35 6.18
CA LEU A 98 5.00 1.52 7.10
C LEU A 98 5.64 1.44 8.49
N GLU A 99 6.96 1.28 8.56
CA GLU A 99 7.68 1.31 9.83
C GLU A 99 7.71 2.70 10.47
N LEU A 100 7.86 3.75 9.66
CA LEU A 100 7.94 5.12 10.13
C LEU A 100 6.63 5.56 10.79
N ILE A 101 5.47 5.27 10.18
CA ILE A 101 4.16 5.63 10.76
C ILE A 101 3.86 4.86 12.06
N ARG A 102 4.49 3.70 12.27
CA ARG A 102 4.41 2.92 13.52
C ARG A 102 5.30 3.48 14.64
N LYS A 103 6.44 4.08 14.29
CA LYS A 103 7.51 4.45 15.23
C LYS A 103 7.53 5.93 15.56
N ALA A 104 7.37 6.79 14.56
CA ALA A 104 7.46 8.24 14.72
C ALA A 104 6.07 8.88 14.90
N PRO A 105 5.94 9.96 15.69
CA PRO A 105 4.73 10.74 15.73
C PRO A 105 4.42 11.37 14.37
N VAL A 106 3.13 11.50 14.06
CA VAL A 106 2.68 12.33 12.94
C VAL A 106 2.68 13.80 13.35
N SER A 107 3.03 14.70 12.43
CA SER A 107 2.99 16.12 12.71
C SER A 107 1.55 16.63 12.85
N ALA A 108 1.37 17.74 13.57
CA ALA A 108 0.06 18.37 13.71
C ALA A 108 -0.52 18.79 12.34
N GLU A 109 0.33 19.22 11.42
CA GLU A 109 -0.10 19.63 10.07
C GLU A 109 -0.56 18.44 9.24
N GLU A 110 0.21 17.34 9.20
CA GLU A 110 -0.21 16.11 8.51
C GLU A 110 -1.56 15.60 9.05
N LEU A 111 -1.72 15.60 10.38
CA LEU A 111 -2.96 15.15 11.01
C LEU A 111 -4.15 16.04 10.64
N LYS A 112 -3.97 17.36 10.72
CA LYS A 112 -4.99 18.35 10.36
C LYS A 112 -5.38 18.22 8.88
N GLN A 113 -4.40 18.12 8.00
CA GLN A 113 -4.63 17.99 6.56
C GLN A 113 -5.38 16.69 6.23
N ALA A 114 -5.00 15.57 6.83
CA ALA A 114 -5.69 14.29 6.65
C ALA A 114 -7.15 14.35 7.08
N LYS A 115 -7.43 14.88 8.28
CA LYS A 115 -8.79 15.06 8.80
C LYS A 115 -9.65 15.95 7.90
N ASN A 116 -9.10 17.10 7.48
CA ASN A 116 -9.82 18.03 6.62
C ASN A 116 -10.11 17.43 5.24
N THR A 117 -9.16 16.67 4.70
CA THR A 117 -9.34 15.97 3.42
C THR A 117 -10.47 14.94 3.50
N LEU A 118 -10.49 14.11 4.56
CA LEU A 118 -11.53 13.12 4.78
C LEU A 118 -12.91 13.77 4.99
N ALA A 119 -12.99 14.77 5.87
CA ALA A 119 -14.24 15.47 6.15
C ALA A 119 -14.78 16.18 4.90
N GLY A 120 -13.92 16.91 4.18
CA GLY A 120 -14.32 17.60 2.96
C GLY A 120 -14.72 16.65 1.84
N ARG A 121 -14.05 15.49 1.71
CA ARG A 121 -14.45 14.44 0.76
C ARG A 121 -15.82 13.88 1.10
N PHE A 122 -16.04 13.54 2.37
CA PHE A 122 -17.33 13.01 2.82
C PHE A 122 -18.50 13.95 2.50
N VAL A 123 -18.35 15.25 2.78
CA VAL A 123 -19.40 16.24 2.44
C VAL A 123 -19.68 16.27 0.94
N ARG A 124 -18.63 16.29 0.10
CA ARG A 124 -18.79 16.29 -1.36
C ARG A 124 -19.46 15.03 -1.89
N ASP A 125 -19.11 13.87 -1.32
CA ASP A 125 -19.69 12.58 -1.71
C ASP A 125 -21.21 12.53 -1.42
N LEU A 126 -21.74 13.42 -0.57
CA LEU A 126 -23.17 13.53 -0.23
C LEU A 126 -23.94 14.66 -0.95
N GLU A 127 -23.28 15.43 -1.84
CA GLU A 127 -23.91 16.59 -2.48
C GLU A 127 -24.99 16.21 -3.51
N THR A 128 -24.96 14.98 -4.03
CA THR A 128 -25.93 14.49 -5.03
C THR A 128 -26.90 13.49 -4.40
N GLN A 129 -28.10 13.37 -4.99
CA GLN A 129 -29.08 12.37 -4.57
C GLN A 129 -28.53 10.94 -4.68
N GLU A 130 -27.78 10.67 -5.75
CA GLU A 130 -27.12 9.38 -5.96
C GLU A 130 -26.06 9.11 -4.88
N GLY A 131 -25.18 10.07 -4.59
CA GLY A 131 -24.15 9.93 -3.57
C GLY A 131 -24.72 9.73 -2.16
N LEU A 132 -25.80 10.44 -1.82
CA LEU A 132 -26.52 10.20 -0.57
C LEU A 132 -27.17 8.80 -0.53
N ALA A 133 -27.80 8.36 -1.62
CA ALA A 133 -28.39 7.03 -1.70
C ALA A 133 -27.34 5.93 -1.55
N ASP A 134 -26.18 6.08 -2.20
CA ASP A 134 -25.03 5.17 -2.08
C ASP A 134 -24.49 5.12 -0.65
N ALA A 135 -24.36 6.27 0.03
CA ALA A 135 -23.89 6.32 1.42
C ALA A 135 -24.86 5.63 2.39
N VAL A 136 -26.16 5.82 2.21
CA VAL A 136 -27.21 5.14 3.00
C VAL A 136 -27.17 3.63 2.73
N LEU A 137 -27.13 3.22 1.46
CA LEU A 137 -27.05 1.82 1.08
C LEU A 137 -25.78 1.16 1.63
N HIS A 138 -24.63 1.83 1.54
CA HIS A 138 -23.36 1.37 2.10
C HIS A 138 -23.48 1.14 3.62
N GLY A 139 -24.10 2.07 4.35
CA GLY A 139 -24.35 1.95 5.78
C GLY A 139 -25.17 0.72 6.13
N ILE A 140 -26.25 0.46 5.38
CA ILE A 140 -27.10 -0.73 5.56
C ILE A 140 -26.32 -2.01 5.24
N LEU A 141 -25.59 -2.06 4.12
CA LEU A 141 -24.88 -3.27 3.68
C LEU A 141 -23.72 -3.66 4.60
N HIS A 142 -23.13 -2.70 5.31
CA HIS A 142 -22.00 -2.93 6.22
C HIS A 142 -22.39 -2.98 7.70
N ASP A 143 -23.70 -2.96 7.99
CA ASP A 143 -24.26 -2.99 9.35
C ASP A 143 -23.71 -1.84 10.22
N LEU A 144 -23.65 -0.63 9.66
CA LEU A 144 -23.14 0.56 10.37
C LEU A 144 -24.19 1.10 11.35
N PRO A 145 -23.76 1.72 12.47
CA PRO A 145 -24.69 2.32 13.43
C PRO A 145 -25.60 3.37 12.81
N GLU A 146 -26.81 3.48 13.34
CA GLU A 146 -27.70 4.61 13.03
C GLU A 146 -26.99 5.93 13.37
N GLY A 147 -27.09 6.93 12.47
CA GLY A 147 -26.36 8.19 12.60
C GLY A 147 -24.86 8.13 12.24
N HIS A 148 -24.37 7.05 11.62
CA HIS A 148 -22.99 6.98 11.11
C HIS A 148 -22.65 8.15 10.19
N LEU A 149 -23.58 8.51 9.29
CA LEU A 149 -23.39 9.63 8.39
C LEU A 149 -23.33 10.98 9.12
N ASP A 150 -24.18 11.18 10.13
CA ASP A 150 -24.23 12.42 10.92
C ASP A 150 -22.96 12.62 11.75
N THR A 151 -22.40 11.53 12.28
CA THR A 151 -21.26 11.56 13.19
C THR A 151 -19.91 11.38 12.51
N PHE A 152 -19.87 11.07 11.20
CA PHE A 152 -18.64 10.78 10.47
C PHE A 152 -17.57 11.86 10.64
N VAL A 153 -17.93 13.13 10.39
CA VAL A 153 -16.98 14.25 10.47
C VAL A 153 -16.49 14.43 11.91
N GLN A 154 -17.38 14.32 12.90
CA GLN A 154 -17.00 14.40 14.31
C GLN A 154 -16.01 13.29 14.69
N ASN A 155 -16.27 12.06 14.27
CA ASN A 155 -15.42 10.90 14.55
C ASN A 155 -14.04 11.03 13.90
N VAL A 156 -13.95 11.53 12.66
CA VAL A 156 -12.68 11.84 12.00
C VAL A 156 -11.92 12.95 12.76
N GLN A 157 -12.61 14.02 13.14
CA GLN A 157 -11.98 15.15 13.82
C GLN A 157 -11.51 14.82 15.25
N ALA A 158 -12.12 13.83 15.89
CA ALA A 158 -11.73 13.37 17.22
C ALA A 158 -10.39 12.60 17.25
N VAL A 159 -9.90 12.07 16.12
CA VAL A 159 -8.70 11.21 16.09
C VAL A 159 -7.42 11.96 16.47
N GLY A 160 -6.73 11.56 17.54
CA GLY A 160 -5.45 12.14 17.94
C GLY A 160 -4.25 11.56 17.17
N GLY A 161 -3.09 12.22 17.26
CA GLY A 161 -1.84 11.70 16.68
C GLY A 161 -1.39 10.37 17.32
N GLU A 162 -1.71 10.16 18.61
CA GLU A 162 -1.48 8.88 19.28
C GLU A 162 -2.37 7.77 18.72
N ASP A 163 -3.62 8.08 18.40
CA ASP A 163 -4.57 7.12 17.84
C ASP A 163 -4.11 6.62 16.47
N VAL A 164 -3.54 7.52 15.65
CA VAL A 164 -2.91 7.18 14.36
C VAL A 164 -1.79 6.17 14.57
N ARG A 165 -0.87 6.45 15.52
CA ARG A 165 0.25 5.55 15.80
C ARG A 165 -0.23 4.20 16.33
N ARG A 166 -1.24 4.19 17.20
CA ARG A 166 -1.86 2.96 17.72
C ARG A 166 -2.46 2.12 16.59
N ALA A 167 -3.28 2.72 15.74
CA ALA A 167 -3.87 2.04 14.59
C ALA A 167 -2.80 1.50 13.63
N ALA A 168 -1.75 2.29 13.35
CA ALA A 168 -0.65 1.84 12.50
C ALA A 168 0.10 0.64 13.07
N ARG A 169 0.37 0.61 14.38
CA ARG A 169 1.04 -0.53 15.05
C ARG A 169 0.19 -1.80 15.02
N GLU A 170 -1.12 -1.65 15.07
CA GLU A 170 -2.04 -2.76 15.11
C GLU A 170 -2.29 -3.34 13.71
N TRP A 171 -2.57 -2.49 12.72
CA TRP A 171 -3.11 -2.90 11.43
C TRP A 171 -2.18 -2.71 10.23
N LEU A 172 -1.17 -1.83 10.33
CA LEU A 172 -0.25 -1.52 9.23
C LEU A 172 1.11 -2.22 9.40
N ARG A 173 1.06 -3.49 9.84
CA ARG A 173 2.25 -4.30 10.14
C ARG A 173 2.91 -4.76 8.86
N SER A 174 4.16 -4.35 8.65
CA SER A 174 4.93 -4.73 7.47
C SER A 174 5.11 -6.25 7.40
N GLU A 175 5.21 -6.92 8.56
CA GLU A 175 5.48 -8.36 8.69
C GLU A 175 4.32 -9.26 8.20
N ASN A 176 3.10 -8.72 8.15
CA ASN A 176 1.89 -9.44 7.78
C ASN A 176 1.47 -9.22 6.32
N LEU A 177 2.28 -8.51 5.53
CA LEU A 177 1.94 -8.19 4.15
C LEU A 177 2.20 -9.38 3.22
N LEU A 178 1.21 -9.63 2.37
CA LEU A 178 1.40 -10.30 1.10
C LEU A 178 1.87 -9.26 0.08
N VAL A 179 3.06 -9.47 -0.49
CA VAL A 179 3.60 -8.64 -1.55
C VAL A 179 3.47 -9.39 -2.86
N THR A 180 2.74 -8.84 -3.82
CA THR A 180 2.69 -9.33 -5.19
C THR A 180 3.48 -8.37 -6.07
N ALA A 181 4.49 -8.88 -6.76
CA ALA A 181 5.25 -8.17 -7.77
C ALA A 181 4.93 -8.78 -9.15
N VAL A 182 4.52 -7.96 -10.12
CA VAL A 182 4.34 -8.39 -11.51
C VAL A 182 5.37 -7.67 -12.36
N GLY A 183 6.32 -8.39 -12.96
CA GLY A 183 7.42 -7.78 -13.69
C GLY A 183 8.43 -8.81 -14.23
N ASP A 184 9.53 -8.34 -14.80
CA ASP A 184 10.59 -9.20 -15.35
C ASP A 184 11.30 -9.94 -14.22
N GLY A 185 10.91 -11.20 -13.97
CA GLY A 185 11.36 -11.97 -12.83
C GLY A 185 12.85 -12.27 -12.85
N ALA A 186 13.47 -12.33 -14.03
CA ALA A 186 14.91 -12.47 -14.16
C ALA A 186 15.68 -11.27 -13.58
N LYS A 187 15.07 -10.08 -13.57
CA LYS A 187 15.68 -8.85 -13.06
C LYS A 187 15.39 -8.60 -11.58
N ILE A 188 14.20 -8.95 -11.09
CA ILE A 188 13.74 -8.52 -9.76
C ILE A 188 13.71 -9.63 -8.71
N ALA A 189 13.74 -10.92 -9.07
CA ALA A 189 13.57 -12.02 -8.11
C ALA A 189 14.61 -12.00 -6.97
N ALA A 190 15.89 -11.86 -7.31
CA ALA A 190 16.98 -11.87 -6.33
C ALA A 190 16.90 -10.68 -5.36
N GLU A 191 16.59 -9.50 -5.88
CA GLU A 191 16.46 -8.29 -5.06
C GLU A 191 15.23 -8.36 -4.14
N LEU A 192 14.11 -8.92 -4.63
CA LEU A 192 12.90 -9.13 -3.83
C LEU A 192 13.11 -10.15 -2.71
N ALA A 193 13.95 -11.16 -2.92
CA ALA A 193 14.26 -12.16 -1.90
C ALA A 193 14.89 -11.56 -0.63
N ALA A 194 15.59 -10.42 -0.74
CA ALA A 194 16.15 -9.71 0.42
C ALA A 194 15.07 -9.18 1.39
N PHE A 195 13.80 -9.17 0.98
CA PHE A 195 12.67 -8.71 1.77
C PHE A 195 11.84 -9.86 2.37
N SER A 196 12.27 -11.10 2.29
CA SER A 196 11.55 -12.22 2.92
C SER A 196 12.53 -13.24 3.49
N SER A 197 12.20 -13.81 4.65
CA SER A 197 12.89 -15.02 5.12
C SER A 197 12.36 -16.29 4.46
N ASP A 198 11.12 -16.24 3.96
CA ASP A 198 10.48 -17.33 3.24
C ASP A 198 10.83 -17.20 1.74
N PRO A 199 11.00 -18.30 0.99
CA PRO A 199 11.30 -18.23 -0.45
C PRO A 199 10.27 -17.41 -1.23
N VAL A 200 10.74 -16.64 -2.22
CA VAL A 200 9.84 -15.93 -3.15
C VAL A 200 9.11 -16.97 -3.99
N VAL A 201 7.78 -16.98 -3.91
CA VAL A 201 6.94 -17.83 -4.75
C VAL A 201 6.92 -17.21 -6.14
N ARG A 202 7.30 -17.98 -7.16
CA ARG A 202 7.27 -17.55 -8.56
C ARG A 202 6.13 -18.22 -9.28
N VAL A 203 5.30 -17.44 -9.96
CA VAL A 203 4.18 -17.93 -10.76
C VAL A 203 4.20 -17.31 -12.14
N ASP A 204 3.57 -17.97 -13.12
CA ASP A 204 3.30 -17.41 -14.43
C ASP A 204 2.10 -16.44 -14.42
N GLU A 205 1.72 -15.93 -15.58
CA GLU A 205 0.56 -15.04 -15.72
C GLU A 205 -0.79 -15.69 -15.40
N ASN A 206 -0.85 -17.02 -15.38
CA ASN A 206 -2.02 -17.81 -14.99
C ASN A 206 -2.04 -18.18 -13.51
N GLY A 207 -0.95 -17.91 -12.78
CA GLY A 207 -0.80 -18.24 -11.36
C GLY A 207 -0.27 -19.65 -11.12
N GLU A 208 0.28 -20.32 -12.14
CA GLU A 208 0.93 -21.63 -12.03
C GLU A 208 2.38 -21.47 -11.56
N ASP A 209 2.83 -22.34 -10.65
CA ASP A 209 4.18 -22.26 -10.08
C ASP A 209 5.26 -22.45 -11.17
N ILE A 210 6.22 -21.54 -11.22
CA ILE A 210 7.41 -21.65 -12.08
C ILE A 210 8.62 -21.99 -11.21
N ALA A 211 9.39 -23.00 -11.62
CA ALA A 211 10.67 -23.32 -10.99
C ALA A 211 11.62 -22.11 -11.02
N VAL A 212 12.43 -21.96 -9.97
CA VAL A 212 13.48 -20.92 -9.92
C VAL A 212 14.46 -21.19 -11.08
N PRO A 213 14.56 -20.33 -12.11
CA PRO A 213 15.64 -20.42 -13.07
C PRO A 213 16.95 -20.19 -12.30
N GLU A 214 17.89 -21.10 -12.47
CA GLU A 214 19.27 -20.93 -12.04
C GLU A 214 19.76 -19.58 -12.58
N ALA A 215 20.32 -18.74 -11.70
CA ALA A 215 20.81 -17.42 -12.10
C ALA A 215 21.74 -17.59 -13.31
N ALA A 216 21.44 -16.89 -14.41
CA ALA A 216 22.28 -16.98 -15.60
C ALA A 216 23.74 -16.70 -15.21
N PRO A 217 24.70 -17.56 -15.61
CA PRO A 217 26.09 -17.36 -15.26
C PRO A 217 26.52 -15.97 -15.71
N ALA A 218 27.27 -15.28 -14.85
CA ALA A 218 27.81 -13.96 -15.17
C ALA A 218 28.48 -14.00 -16.55
N PRO A 219 28.29 -12.98 -17.40
CA PRO A 219 28.92 -12.95 -18.71
C PRO A 219 30.42 -13.12 -18.54
N ALA A 220 31.00 -14.03 -19.31
CA ALA A 220 32.44 -14.28 -19.29
C ALA A 220 33.18 -12.94 -19.49
N PRO A 221 34.26 -12.67 -18.72
CA PRO A 221 35.01 -11.44 -18.88
C PRO A 221 35.45 -11.32 -20.34
N ALA A 222 35.24 -10.15 -20.93
CA ALA A 222 35.63 -9.87 -22.30
C ALA A 222 37.13 -10.19 -22.47
N PRO A 223 37.52 -10.85 -23.58
CA PRO A 223 38.92 -11.15 -23.83
C PRO A 223 39.71 -9.84 -23.86
N VAL A 224 40.76 -9.78 -23.04
CA VAL A 224 41.71 -8.67 -23.05
C VAL A 224 42.43 -8.73 -24.40
N GLU A 225 42.10 -7.83 -25.31
CA GLU A 225 42.87 -7.62 -26.54
C GLU A 225 44.28 -7.14 -26.15
N ALA A 226 45.25 -8.04 -26.26
CA ALA A 226 46.65 -7.66 -26.25
C ALA A 226 46.94 -6.87 -27.53
N LYS A 227 47.12 -5.56 -27.39
CA LYS A 227 47.57 -4.69 -28.48
C LYS A 227 49.05 -4.99 -28.80
N PRO A 228 49.44 -5.09 -30.08
CA PRO A 228 50.82 -5.35 -30.49
C PRO A 228 51.77 -4.18 -30.18
#